data_AF-A0A820KMH1-F1
#
_entry.id   AF-A0A820KMH1-F1
#
_cell.length_a   1.000
_cell.length_b   1.000
_cell.length_c   1.000
_cell.angle_alpha   90.00
_cell.angle_beta   90.00
_cell.angle_gamma   90.00
#
_symmetry.space_group_name_H-M   'P 1'
#
loop_
_entity.id
_entity.type
_entity.pdbx_description
1 polymer ?
#
loop_
_entity_poly.entity_id
_entity_poly.type
_entity_poly.pdbx_seq_one_letter_code
_entity_poly.pdbx_strand_id
1 'polypeptide(L)'
;RFFHSWVTPLLKKTHKNGVLHLNDLYDLPAHLHSTELTDKLEKNWFDEVKRCSNNPSLIRVTLRTVGWKPVAYGILAFLNGLLQIIQPLIVTVLMRFFEPCSSMPSWQAWLLALATIVAALSSSLINNEYIYKIDIYAMQIFIAYTGLIYRKVSKI
;
A
#
# COMPACT_ATOMS: atom_id res chain seq x y z
N ARG A 1 12.54 7.22 -0.84
CA ARG A 1 12.58 5.92 -0.11
C ARG A 1 12.15 4.76 -1.02
N PHE A 2 12.23 4.90 -2.35
CA PHE A 2 11.64 4.00 -3.35
C PHE A 2 12.22 2.58 -3.43
N PHE A 3 13.51 2.45 -3.12
CA PHE A 3 14.21 1.16 -3.22
C PHE A 3 14.30 0.42 -1.88
N HIS A 4 13.59 0.86 -0.84
CA HIS A 4 13.64 0.28 0.52
C HIS A 4 15.06 0.07 1.07
N SER A 5 16.03 0.86 0.60
CA SER A 5 17.46 0.70 0.95
C SER A 5 17.75 0.90 2.43
N TRP A 6 16.79 1.44 3.18
CA TRP A 6 16.84 1.56 4.64
C TRP A 6 16.83 0.20 5.36
N VAL A 7 16.29 -0.86 4.72
CA VAL A 7 16.26 -2.23 5.27
C VAL A 7 17.60 -2.95 5.03
N THR A 8 18.34 -2.57 3.99
CA THR A 8 19.63 -3.18 3.63
C THR A 8 20.67 -3.23 4.76
N PRO A 9 20.91 -2.18 5.56
CA PRO A 9 21.84 -2.27 6.70
C PRO A 9 21.39 -3.28 7.75
N LEU A 10 20.08 -3.40 8.00
CA LEU A 10 19.54 -4.39 8.94
C LEU A 10 19.78 -5.82 8.43
N LEU A 11 19.49 -6.08 7.15
CA LEU A 11 19.74 -7.38 6.52
C LEU A 11 21.22 -7.76 6.53
N LYS A 12 22.11 -6.80 6.25
CA LYS A 12 23.56 -7.02 6.32
C LYS A 12 24.00 -7.37 7.74
N LYS A 13 23.41 -6.75 8.76
CA LYS A 13 23.69 -7.04 10.17
C LYS A 13 23.22 -8.45 10.55
N THR A 14 22.01 -8.83 10.16
CA THR A 14 21.50 -10.21 10.35
C THR A 14 22.39 -11.24 9.68
N HIS A 15 22.80 -11.01 8.43
CA HIS A 15 23.66 -11.93 7.69
C HIS A 15 25.04 -12.10 8.35
N LYS A 16 25.60 -11.05 8.96
CA LYS A 16 26.91 -11.12 9.63
C LYS A 16 26.84 -11.79 11.00
N ASN A 17 25.79 -11.50 11.77
CA ASN A 17 25.73 -11.88 13.19
C ASN A 17 24.88 -13.15 13.44
N GLY A 18 24.16 -13.65 12.45
CA GLY A 18 23.34 -14.87 12.51
C GLY A 18 22.05 -14.74 13.32
N VAL A 19 21.98 -13.83 14.29
CA VAL A 19 20.82 -13.56 15.14
C VAL A 19 20.55 -12.06 15.20
N LEU A 20 19.28 -11.68 15.19
CA LEU A 20 18.84 -10.30 15.38
C LEU A 20 18.30 -10.14 16.81
N HIS A 21 18.84 -9.20 17.58
CA HIS A 21 18.34 -8.88 18.92
C HIS A 21 17.31 -7.76 18.88
N LEU A 22 16.46 -7.67 19.91
CA LEU A 22 15.41 -6.63 19.99
C LEU A 22 16.01 -5.22 19.93
N ASN A 23 17.16 -5.01 20.58
CA ASN A 23 17.87 -3.72 20.62
C ASN A 23 18.45 -3.30 19.26
N ASP A 24 18.51 -4.21 18.29
CA ASP A 24 18.99 -3.92 16.93
C ASP A 24 17.87 -3.41 16.01
N LEU A 25 16.62 -3.50 16.44
CA LEU A 25 15.46 -3.03 15.69
C LEU A 25 15.34 -1.51 15.79
N TYR A 26 14.91 -0.89 14.69
CA TYR A 26 14.60 0.54 14.69
C TYR A 26 13.38 0.82 15.54
N ASP A 27 13.42 1.95 16.26
CA ASP A 27 12.24 2.46 16.95
C ASP A 27 11.12 2.81 15.97
N LEU A 28 9.89 2.57 16.44
CA LEU A 28 8.71 2.85 15.67
C LEU A 28 8.52 4.37 15.56
N PRO A 29 8.27 4.93 14.38
CA PRO A 29 8.08 6.37 14.23
C PRO A 29 6.82 6.82 14.99
N ALA A 30 6.86 8.06 15.49
CA ALA A 30 5.86 8.56 16.43
C ALA A 30 4.39 8.36 15.98
N HIS A 31 4.13 8.61 14.69
CA HIS A 31 2.80 8.48 14.07
C HIS A 31 2.23 7.06 14.03
N LEU A 32 3.02 6.03 14.37
CA LEU A 32 2.60 4.63 14.47
C LEU A 32 2.45 4.16 15.93
N HIS A 33 2.69 5.02 16.93
CA HIS A 33 2.46 4.65 18.31
C HIS A 33 0.97 4.38 18.56
N SER A 34 0.70 3.27 19.27
CA SER A 34 -0.65 2.79 19.54
C SER A 34 -1.46 3.78 20.37
N THR A 35 -0.84 4.42 21.37
CA THR A 35 -1.49 5.42 22.23
C THR A 35 -2.05 6.58 21.41
N GLU A 36 -1.24 7.19 20.55
CA GLU A 36 -1.65 8.34 19.74
C GLU A 36 -2.77 7.96 18.75
N LEU A 37 -2.66 6.79 18.10
CA LEU A 37 -3.67 6.31 17.15
C LEU A 37 -5.01 5.98 17.84
N THR A 38 -4.95 5.28 18.98
CA THR A 38 -6.15 4.94 19.76
C THR A 38 -6.81 6.19 20.35
N ASP A 39 -6.04 7.15 20.87
CA ASP A 39 -6.57 8.41 21.41
C ASP A 39 -7.29 9.23 20.34
N LYS A 40 -6.70 9.32 19.14
CA LYS A 40 -7.33 10.00 18.00
C LYS A 40 -8.63 9.32 17.57
N LEU A 41 -8.63 7.99 17.48
CA LEU A 41 -9.82 7.23 17.10
C LEU A 41 -10.92 7.36 18.16
N GLU A 42 -10.58 7.25 19.44
CA GLU A 42 -11.52 7.38 20.56
C GLU A 42 -12.14 8.79 20.62
N LYS A 43 -11.34 9.84 20.44
CA LYS A 43 -11.85 11.23 20.36
C LYS A 43 -12.83 11.41 19.21
N ASN A 44 -12.46 10.96 18.01
CA ASN A 44 -13.32 11.08 16.83
C ASN A 44 -14.60 10.24 16.96
N TRP A 45 -14.53 9.10 17.65
CA TRP A 45 -15.68 8.27 17.97
C TRP A 45 -16.66 9.00 18.89
N PHE A 46 -16.18 9.59 19.99
CA PHE A 46 -17.04 10.36 20.89
C PHE A 46 -17.68 11.58 20.20
N ASP A 47 -16.95 12.24 19.31
CA ASP A 47 -17.50 13.36 18.52
C ASP A 47 -18.60 12.89 17.54
N GLU A 48 -18.45 11.72 16.91
CA GLU A 48 -19.49 11.15 16.04
C GLU A 48 -20.73 10.71 16.82
N VAL A 49 -20.55 10.08 17.99
CA VAL A 49 -21.68 9.68 18.86
C VAL A 49 -22.47 10.90 19.32
N LYS A 50 -21.80 12.02 19.63
CA LYS A 50 -22.48 13.29 19.96
C LYS A 50 -23.22 13.91 18.79
N ARG A 51 -22.68 13.81 17.57
CA ARG A 51 -23.26 14.43 16.35
C ARG A 51 -24.39 13.60 15.75
N CYS A 52 -24.26 12.27 15.76
CA CYS A 52 -25.16 11.34 15.09
C CYS A 52 -25.71 10.34 16.10
N SER A 53 -26.55 10.82 17.02
CA SER A 53 -27.15 10.00 18.08
C SER A 53 -27.98 8.82 17.57
N ASN A 54 -28.51 8.90 16.35
CA ASN A 54 -29.42 7.89 15.82
C ASN A 54 -28.73 6.75 15.04
N ASN A 55 -27.51 6.97 14.52
CA ASN A 55 -26.73 5.97 13.77
C ASN A 55 -25.24 6.39 13.65
N PRO A 56 -24.43 6.20 14.70
CA PRO A 56 -22.98 6.46 14.61
C PRO A 56 -22.31 5.40 13.73
N SER A 57 -21.41 5.82 12.82
CA SER A 57 -20.71 4.91 11.90
C SER A 57 -19.20 4.88 12.15
N LEU A 58 -18.67 3.70 12.46
CA LEU A 58 -17.23 3.51 12.69
C LEU A 58 -16.41 3.78 11.42
N ILE A 59 -16.94 3.44 10.24
CA ILE A 59 -16.24 3.64 8.96
C ILE A 59 -15.97 5.13 8.72
N ARG A 60 -16.93 6.02 9.01
CA ARG A 60 -16.77 7.47 8.85
C ARG A 60 -15.74 8.02 9.83
N VAL A 61 -15.75 7.53 11.07
CA VAL A 61 -14.78 7.90 12.11
C VAL A 61 -13.36 7.48 11.73
N THR A 62 -13.19 6.27 11.21
CA THR A 62 -11.91 5.74 10.75
C THR A 62 -11.38 6.53 9.56
N LEU A 63 -12.23 6.84 8.57
CA LEU A 63 -11.87 7.68 7.43
C LEU A 63 -11.45 9.09 7.86
N ARG A 64 -12.08 9.65 8.90
CA ARG A 64 -11.71 10.95 9.48
C ARG A 64 -10.39 10.89 10.26
N THR A 65 -10.06 9.75 10.86
CA THR A 65 -8.87 9.55 11.68
C THR A 65 -7.61 9.34 10.82
N VAL A 66 -7.71 8.48 9.80
CA VAL A 66 -6.59 8.18 8.89
C VAL A 66 -6.50 9.20 7.74
N GLY A 67 -7.63 9.86 7.43
CA GLY A 67 -7.76 10.84 6.37
C GLY A 67 -8.10 10.22 5.01
N TRP A 68 -8.17 11.08 3.99
CA TRP A 68 -8.54 10.70 2.61
C TRP A 68 -7.37 10.16 1.77
N LYS A 69 -6.14 10.29 2.26
CA LYS A 69 -4.92 9.82 1.58
C LYS A 69 -4.98 8.32 1.19
N PRO A 70 -5.34 7.37 2.07
CA PRO A 70 -5.44 5.95 1.70
C PRO A 70 -6.45 5.70 0.57
N VAL A 71 -7.56 6.45 0.52
CA VAL A 71 -8.57 6.31 -0.55
C VAL A 71 -7.98 6.72 -1.90
N ALA A 72 -7.22 7.84 -1.94
CA ALA A 72 -6.54 8.26 -3.16
C ALA A 72 -5.52 7.22 -3.65
N TYR A 73 -4.77 6.60 -2.73
CA TYR A 73 -3.86 5.50 -3.08
C TYR A 73 -4.61 4.26 -3.58
N GLY A 74 -5.76 3.93 -3.00
CA GLY A 74 -6.62 2.83 -3.47
C GLY A 74 -7.12 3.04 -4.90
N ILE A 75 -7.54 4.26 -5.26
CA ILE A 75 -7.94 4.59 -6.63
C ILE A 75 -6.75 4.45 -7.60
N LEU A 76 -5.57 4.93 -7.20
CA LEU A 76 -4.35 4.80 -8.01
C LEU A 76 -4.02 3.33 -8.30
N ALA A 77 -4.19 2.44 -7.32
CA ALA A 77 -3.94 1.02 -7.52
C ALA A 77 -5.00 0.31 -8.34
N PHE A 78 -6.25 0.74 -8.24
CA PHE A 78 -7.28 0.25 -9.15
C PHE A 78 -6.90 0.56 -10.60
N LEU A 79 -6.45 1.78 -10.89
CA LEU A 79 -5.93 2.16 -12.20
C LEU A 79 -4.70 1.32 -12.61
N ASN A 80 -3.75 1.12 -11.69
CA ASN A 80 -2.58 0.28 -11.95
C ASN A 80 -2.95 -1.19 -12.25
N GLY A 81 -3.98 -1.71 -11.58
CA GLY A 81 -4.54 -3.04 -11.86
C GLY A 81 -5.11 -3.15 -13.26
N LEU A 82 -5.81 -2.12 -13.74
CA LEU A 82 -6.27 -2.07 -15.14
C LEU A 82 -5.11 -2.07 -16.13
N LEU A 83 -4.03 -1.32 -15.85
CA LEU A 83 -2.82 -1.32 -16.68
C LEU A 83 -2.16 -2.71 -16.75
N GLN A 84 -2.09 -3.42 -15.62
CA GLN A 84 -1.56 -4.79 -15.58
C GLN A 84 -2.39 -5.78 -16.41
N ILE A 85 -3.70 -5.54 -16.56
CA ILE A 85 -4.57 -6.33 -17.43
C ILE A 85 -4.36 -5.98 -18.92
N ILE A 86 -4.06 -4.72 -19.23
CA ILE A 86 -3.81 -4.27 -20.60
C ILE A 86 -2.46 -4.77 -21.12
N GLN A 87 -1.45 -4.85 -20.26
CA GLN A 87 -0.11 -5.28 -20.63
C GLN A 87 -0.04 -6.63 -21.39
N PRO A 88 -0.67 -7.74 -20.93
CA PRO A 88 -0.67 -9.00 -21.68
C PRO A 88 -1.39 -8.90 -23.03
N LEU A 89 -2.38 -8.02 -23.20
CA LEU A 89 -3.03 -7.80 -24.50
C LEU A 89 -2.04 -7.20 -25.51
N ILE A 90 -1.18 -6.27 -25.09
CA ILE A 90 -0.13 -5.70 -25.93
C ILE A 90 0.85 -6.81 -26.37
N VAL A 91 1.21 -7.70 -25.45
CA VAL A 91 2.06 -8.86 -25.76
C VAL A 91 1.37 -9.81 -26.75
N THR A 92 0.06 -10.03 -26.62
CA THR A 92 -0.70 -10.83 -27.58
C THR A 92 -0.67 -10.21 -28.99
N VAL A 93 -0.78 -8.89 -29.10
CA VAL A 93 -0.64 -8.19 -30.39
C VAL A 93 0.77 -8.32 -30.93
N LEU A 94 1.79 -8.24 -30.08
CA LEU A 94 3.19 -8.46 -30.45
C LEU A 94 3.42 -9.89 -30.97
N MET A 95 2.75 -10.90 -30.42
CA MET A 95 2.85 -12.28 -30.91
C MET A 95 2.40 -12.42 -32.38
N ARG A 96 1.42 -11.63 -32.85
CA ARG A 96 0.97 -11.63 -34.25
C ARG A 96 2.02 -11.12 -35.24
N PHE A 97 3.06 -10.42 -34.77
CA PHE A 97 4.21 -10.07 -35.61
C PHE A 97 5.00 -11.31 -36.05
N PHE A 98 5.03 -12.36 -35.23
CA PHE A 98 5.77 -13.59 -35.51
C PHE A 98 5.02 -14.57 -36.41
N GLU A 99 3.77 -14.27 -36.80
CA GLU A 99 3.01 -15.11 -37.72
C GLU A 99 3.53 -14.98 -39.17
N PRO A 100 3.60 -16.09 -39.93
CA PRO A 100 4.20 -16.12 -41.27
C PRO A 100 3.49 -15.24 -42.32
N CYS A 101 2.28 -14.76 -42.05
CA CYS A 101 1.51 -13.85 -42.91
C CYS A 101 1.34 -12.43 -42.32
N SER A 102 2.23 -12.01 -41.43
CA SER A 102 2.12 -10.71 -40.76
C SER A 102 2.46 -9.54 -41.70
N SER A 103 1.56 -8.55 -41.78
CA SER A 103 1.77 -7.28 -42.51
C SER A 103 2.37 -6.18 -41.61
N MET A 104 2.71 -6.51 -40.35
CA MET A 104 3.18 -5.52 -39.38
C MET A 104 4.65 -5.11 -39.67
N PRO A 105 4.94 -3.81 -39.83
CA PRO A 105 6.30 -3.33 -40.04
C PRO A 105 7.18 -3.49 -38.80
N SER A 106 8.47 -3.82 -39.00
CA SER A 106 9.40 -4.17 -37.92
C SER A 106 9.57 -3.07 -36.87
N TRP A 107 9.53 -1.79 -37.26
CA TRP A 107 9.68 -0.66 -36.31
C TRP A 107 8.52 -0.60 -35.29
N GLN A 108 7.31 -0.99 -35.68
CA GLN A 108 6.16 -1.03 -34.78
C GLN A 108 6.31 -2.15 -33.74
N ALA A 109 6.85 -3.30 -34.13
CA ALA A 109 7.13 -4.39 -33.20
C ALA A 109 8.17 -3.99 -32.14
N TRP A 110 9.27 -3.34 -32.56
CA TRP A 110 10.27 -2.81 -31.63
C TRP A 110 9.69 -1.75 -30.68
N LEU A 111 8.84 -0.86 -31.18
CA LEU A 111 8.17 0.16 -30.36
C LEU A 111 7.24 -0.49 -29.31
N LEU A 112 6.43 -1.47 -29.72
CA LEU A 112 5.52 -2.20 -28.83
C LEU A 112 6.28 -3.01 -27.76
N ALA A 113 7.38 -3.65 -28.14
CA ALA A 113 8.25 -4.38 -27.21
C ALA A 113 8.86 -3.43 -26.16
N LEU A 114 9.43 -2.30 -26.60
CA LEU A 114 9.99 -1.30 -25.70
C LEU A 114 8.93 -0.70 -24.77
N ALA A 115 7.76 -0.35 -25.31
CA ALA A 115 6.64 0.16 -24.53
C ALA A 115 6.20 -0.85 -23.45
N THR A 116 6.17 -2.14 -23.78
CA THR A 116 5.82 -3.20 -22.83
C THR A 116 6.82 -3.30 -21.67
N ILE A 117 8.13 -3.22 -21.96
CA ILE A 117 9.19 -3.26 -20.94
C ILE A 117 9.10 -2.04 -20.02
N VAL A 118 8.97 -0.85 -20.59
CA VAL A 118 8.87 0.40 -19.83
C VAL A 118 7.60 0.41 -18.97
N ALA A 119 6.47 -0.05 -19.51
CA ALA A 119 5.23 -0.21 -18.77
C ALA A 119 5.37 -1.21 -17.61
N ALA A 120 6.05 -2.36 -17.84
CA ALA A 120 6.30 -3.36 -16.80
C ALA A 120 7.09 -2.78 -15.61
N LEU A 121 8.20 -2.12 -15.91
CA LEU A 121 9.09 -1.52 -14.91
C LEU A 121 8.36 -0.44 -14.11
N SER A 122 7.64 0.45 -14.81
CA SER A 122 6.87 1.53 -14.17
C SER A 122 5.78 0.97 -13.26
N SER A 123 5.04 -0.04 -13.72
CA SER A 123 3.97 -0.68 -12.96
C SER A 123 4.50 -1.40 -11.73
N SER A 124 5.67 -2.05 -11.84
CA SER A 124 6.33 -2.72 -10.71
C SER A 124 6.76 -1.73 -9.63
N LEU A 125 7.37 -0.60 -10.02
CA LEU A 125 7.78 0.45 -9.07
C LEU A 125 6.59 1.08 -8.36
N ILE A 126 5.52 1.41 -9.10
CA ILE A 126 4.28 1.97 -8.53
C ILE A 126 3.64 0.97 -7.57
N ASN A 127 3.57 -0.30 -7.95
CA ASN A 127 2.97 -1.34 -7.14
C ASN A 127 3.69 -1.54 -5.80
N ASN A 128 5.02 -1.54 -5.81
CA ASN A 128 5.82 -1.69 -4.60
C ASN A 128 5.57 -0.54 -3.61
N GLU A 129 5.62 0.70 -4.10
CA GLU A 129 5.31 1.88 -3.27
C GLU A 129 3.88 1.88 -2.74
N TYR A 130 2.95 1.46 -3.58
CA TYR A 130 1.54 1.40 -3.23
C TYR A 130 1.28 0.39 -2.11
N ILE A 131 1.73 -0.86 -2.28
CA ILE A 131 1.53 -1.94 -1.29
C ILE A 131 2.12 -1.50 0.05
N TYR A 132 3.35 -1.01 0.05
CA TYR A 132 4.01 -0.53 1.27
C TYR A 132 3.19 0.53 2.01
N LYS A 133 2.64 1.52 1.29
CA LYS A 133 1.83 2.57 1.91
C LYS A 133 0.50 2.05 2.44
N ILE A 134 -0.17 1.17 1.70
CA ILE A 134 -1.42 0.56 2.15
C ILE A 134 -1.21 -0.27 3.40
N ASP A 135 -0.14 -1.08 3.45
CA ASP A 135 0.15 -1.91 4.60
C ASP A 135 0.36 -1.06 5.86
N ILE A 136 1.04 0.08 5.73
CA ILE A 136 1.18 1.05 6.83
C ILE A 136 -0.18 1.58 7.30
N TYR A 137 -1.06 1.98 6.38
CA TYR A 137 -2.40 2.45 6.76
C TYR A 137 -3.25 1.34 7.38
N ALA A 138 -3.17 0.11 6.86
CA ALA A 138 -3.84 -1.04 7.42
C ALA A 138 -3.36 -1.33 8.85
N MET A 139 -2.04 -1.25 9.09
CA MET A 139 -1.46 -1.37 10.43
C MET A 139 -1.95 -0.26 11.36
N GLN A 140 -1.99 0.99 10.93
CA GLN A 140 -2.52 2.10 11.74
C GLN A 140 -3.96 1.85 12.17
N ILE A 141 -4.81 1.41 11.23
CA ILE A 141 -6.20 1.09 11.49
C ILE A 141 -6.32 -0.07 12.48
N PHE A 142 -5.57 -1.15 12.26
CA PHE A 142 -5.55 -2.33 13.13
C PHE A 142 -5.11 -1.99 14.55
N ILE A 143 -4.01 -1.24 14.70
CA ILE A 143 -3.50 -0.78 16.00
C ILE A 143 -4.54 0.10 16.71
N ALA A 144 -5.17 1.03 16.00
CA ALA A 144 -6.18 1.90 16.58
C ALA A 144 -7.39 1.11 17.11
N TYR A 145 -7.90 0.16 16.32
CA TYR A 145 -9.02 -0.69 16.71
C TYR A 145 -8.70 -1.63 17.87
N THR A 146 -7.55 -2.31 17.83
CA THR A 146 -7.13 -3.21 18.92
C THR A 146 -6.98 -2.45 20.23
N GLY A 147 -6.37 -1.26 20.22
CA GLY A 147 -6.30 -0.41 21.41
C GLY A 147 -7.67 0.08 21.89
N LEU A 148 -8.59 0.41 20.98
CA LEU A 148 -9.95 0.82 21.34
C LEU A 148 -10.74 -0.32 21.99
N ILE A 149 -10.66 -1.53 21.40
CA ILE A 149 -11.30 -2.74 21.95
C ILE A 149 -10.72 -3.06 23.32
N TYR A 150 -9.39 -3.01 23.47
CA TYR A 150 -8.73 -3.24 24.76
C TYR A 150 -9.24 -2.28 25.85
N ARG A 151 -9.30 -0.98 25.56
CA ARG A 151 -9.85 0.04 26.48
C ARG A 151 -11.33 -0.17 26.78
N LYS A 152 -12.09 -0.68 25.82
CA LYS A 152 -13.52 -0.96 26.02
C LYS A 152 -13.70 -2.15 26.94
N VAL A 153 -12.95 -3.23 26.73
CA VAL A 153 -12.99 -4.45 27.54
C VAL A 153 -12.47 -4.18 28.95
N SER A 154 -11.42 -3.38 29.12
CA SER A 154 -10.88 -3.05 30.45
C SER A 154 -11.79 -2.14 31.29
N LYS A 155 -12.82 -1.54 30.70
CA LYS A 155 -13.81 -0.68 31.37
C LYS A 155 -15.12 -1.42 31.68
N ILE A 156 -15.25 -2.67 31.25
CA ILE A 156 -16.36 -3.59 31.61
C ILE A 156 -15.98 -4.28 32.91
#